data_AF-A0A938PPJ6-F1
#
_entry.id   AF-A0A938PPJ6-F1
#
_cell.length_a   1.000
_cell.length_b   1.000
_cell.length_c   1.000
_cell.angle_alpha   90.00
_cell.angle_beta   90.00
_cell.angle_gamma   90.00
#
_symmetry.space_group_name_H-M   'P 1'
#
loop_
_entity.id
_entity.type
_entity.pdbx_description
1 polymer ?
#
loop_
_entity_poly.entity_id
_entity_poly.type
_entity_poly.pdbx_seq_one_letter_code
_entity_poly.pdbx_strand_id
1 'polypeptide(L)'
;MQNAISAFSDRFYTSPQRLLRYLLKLGQAIDSDTPDLAAALTTRFCDSLVDYLSTGHFQVLERFTPTLDQVAAFEATTRQALTFCDEFGNGTAADTRVLKAALERLVFVIDPRMDVEDEVIQRAVVVGQKRRQSRFLPLQPARA
;
A
#
# COMPACT_ATOMS: atom_id res chain seq x y z
N MET A 1 -5.04 -5.06 23.12
CA MET A 1 -5.04 -5.50 21.71
C MET A 1 -5.88 -4.59 20.79
N GLN A 2 -7.06 -4.08 21.20
CA GLN A 2 -7.83 -3.08 20.40
C GLN A 2 -6.99 -1.82 20.07
N ASN A 3 -6.27 -1.29 21.07
CA ASN A 3 -5.33 -0.17 20.88
C ASN A 3 -4.13 -0.52 19.99
N ALA A 4 -3.78 -1.79 19.85
CA ALA A 4 -2.66 -2.21 19.00
C ALA A 4 -3.07 -2.34 17.52
N ILE A 5 -4.36 -2.61 17.25
CA ILE A 5 -4.91 -2.64 15.89
C ILE A 5 -5.24 -1.21 15.42
N SER A 6 -5.79 -0.34 16.28
CA SER A 6 -5.99 1.07 15.90
C SER A 6 -4.66 1.80 15.69
N ALA A 7 -3.70 1.64 16.61
CA ALA A 7 -2.37 2.23 16.45
C ALA A 7 -1.54 1.57 15.32
N PHE A 8 -1.96 0.40 14.82
CA PHE A 8 -1.43 -0.21 13.61
C PHE A 8 -2.06 0.44 12.38
N SER A 9 -3.39 0.54 12.35
CA SER A 9 -4.18 1.23 11.32
C SER A 9 -3.64 2.64 11.07
N ASP A 10 -3.50 3.44 12.13
CA ASP A 10 -3.02 4.83 12.02
C ASP A 10 -1.60 4.93 11.42
N ARG A 11 -0.72 3.98 11.77
CA ARG A 11 0.64 3.90 11.23
C ARG A 11 0.67 3.36 9.80
N PHE A 12 -0.18 2.38 9.51
CA PHE A 12 -0.29 1.75 8.20
C PHE A 12 -0.73 2.75 7.14
N TYR A 13 -1.68 3.64 7.47
CA TYR A 13 -2.15 4.68 6.56
C TYR A 13 -1.17 5.86 6.39
N THR A 14 -0.08 5.92 7.14
CA THR A 14 0.91 7.00 6.99
C THR A 14 1.71 6.86 5.69
N SER A 15 2.04 5.63 5.28
CA SER A 15 2.79 5.36 4.04
C SER A 15 2.00 5.68 2.75
N PRO A 16 0.74 5.21 2.57
CA PRO A 16 -0.10 5.58 1.44
C PRO A 16 -0.29 7.09 1.30
N GLN A 17 -0.54 7.81 2.40
CA GLN A 17 -0.72 9.28 2.36
C GLN A 17 0.53 9.98 1.84
N ARG A 18 1.73 9.53 2.28
CA ARG A 18 2.99 10.08 1.80
C ARG A 18 3.20 9.80 0.31
N LEU A 19 2.84 8.60 -0.15
CA LEU A 19 2.90 8.20 -1.56
C LEU A 19 2.00 9.08 -2.43
N LEU A 20 0.72 9.21 -2.06
CA LEU A 20 -0.26 10.04 -2.78
C LEU A 20 0.16 11.50 -2.84
N ARG A 21 0.75 12.04 -1.77
CA ARG A 21 1.28 13.41 -1.77
C ARG A 21 2.40 13.60 -2.79
N TYR A 22 3.32 12.64 -2.91
CA TYR A 22 4.39 12.73 -3.92
C TYR A 22 3.85 12.51 -5.33
N LEU A 23 2.87 11.63 -5.51
CA LEU A 23 2.18 11.42 -6.78
C LEU A 23 1.57 12.73 -7.30
N LEU A 24 0.82 13.46 -6.44
CA LEU A 24 0.21 14.74 -6.81
C LEU A 24 1.26 15.79 -7.19
N LYS A 25 2.33 15.92 -6.39
CA LYS A 25 3.42 16.85 -6.70
C LYS A 25 4.12 16.51 -8.01
N LEU A 26 4.36 15.23 -8.25
CA LEU A 26 4.99 14.76 -9.47
C LEU A 26 4.12 15.04 -10.70
N GLY A 27 2.81 14.76 -10.61
CA GLY A 27 1.85 15.11 -11.66
C GLY A 27 1.86 16.61 -11.99
N GLN A 28 1.85 17.47 -10.97
CA GLN A 28 1.96 18.93 -11.16
C GLN A 28 3.27 19.35 -11.84
N ALA A 29 4.40 18.76 -11.45
CA ALA A 29 5.70 19.06 -12.04
C ALA A 29 5.80 18.64 -13.51
N ILE A 30 5.20 17.48 -13.85
CA ILE A 30 5.08 16.99 -15.23
C ILE A 30 4.19 17.90 -16.06
N ASP A 31 3.00 18.26 -15.56
CA ASP A 31 2.04 19.11 -16.28
C ASP A 31 2.55 20.55 -16.46
N SER A 32 3.45 21.00 -15.58
CA SER A 32 4.12 22.31 -15.66
C SER A 32 5.41 22.28 -16.50
N ASP A 33 5.76 21.13 -17.11
CA ASP A 33 6.98 20.91 -17.90
C ASP A 33 8.27 21.32 -17.19
N THR A 34 8.42 20.88 -15.93
CA THR A 34 9.60 21.17 -15.09
C THR A 34 10.45 19.91 -14.88
N PRO A 35 11.30 19.52 -15.85
CA PRO A 35 11.97 18.21 -15.87
C PRO A 35 12.91 17.98 -14.67
N ASP A 36 13.64 19.01 -14.21
CA ASP A 36 14.52 18.89 -13.04
C ASP A 36 13.74 18.65 -11.75
N LEU A 37 12.60 19.35 -11.59
CA LEU A 37 11.71 19.16 -10.45
C LEU A 37 11.03 17.80 -10.52
N ALA A 38 10.59 17.38 -11.72
CA ALA A 38 10.02 16.06 -11.94
C ALA A 38 11.03 14.96 -11.60
N ALA A 39 12.28 15.06 -12.03
CA ALA A 39 13.34 14.10 -11.70
C ALA A 39 13.56 13.99 -10.18
N ALA A 40 13.70 15.13 -9.49
CA ALA A 40 13.86 15.15 -8.04
C ALA A 40 12.66 14.57 -7.28
N LEU A 41 11.44 14.88 -7.74
CA LEU A 41 10.20 14.34 -7.17
C LEU A 41 10.03 12.85 -7.45
N THR A 42 10.44 12.36 -8.62
CA THR A 42 10.41 10.94 -8.97
C THR A 42 11.28 10.12 -8.03
N THR A 43 12.51 10.55 -7.74
CA THR A 43 13.36 9.86 -6.75
C THR A 43 12.66 9.79 -5.39
N ARG A 44 12.07 10.88 -4.91
CA ARG A 44 11.34 10.89 -3.63
C ARG A 44 10.06 10.07 -3.63
N PHE A 45 9.39 10.02 -4.77
CA PHE A 45 8.24 9.16 -4.98
C PHE A 45 8.65 7.68 -4.92
N CYS A 46 9.74 7.29 -5.60
CA CYS A 46 10.29 5.94 -5.55
C CYS A 46 10.71 5.53 -4.13
N ASP A 47 11.40 6.40 -3.38
CA ASP A 47 11.72 6.17 -1.96
C ASP A 47 10.44 5.85 -1.16
N SER A 48 9.40 6.68 -1.31
CA SER A 48 8.14 6.50 -0.60
C SER A 48 7.36 5.27 -1.07
N LEU A 49 7.49 4.90 -2.34
CA LEU A 49 6.86 3.73 -2.92
C LEU A 49 7.48 2.46 -2.36
N VAL A 50 8.81 2.34 -2.36
CA VAL A 50 9.52 1.19 -1.78
C VAL A 50 9.18 1.02 -0.30
N ASP A 51 9.15 2.12 0.47
CA ASP A 51 8.71 2.09 1.87
C ASP A 51 7.26 1.58 2.02
N TYR A 52 6.35 2.02 1.15
CA TYR A 52 4.96 1.55 1.14
C TYR A 52 4.86 0.07 0.79
N LEU A 53 5.53 -0.39 -0.28
CA LEU A 53 5.52 -1.79 -0.70
C LEU A 53 6.05 -2.70 0.40
N SER A 54 7.15 -2.29 1.05
CA SER A 54 7.77 -3.00 2.18
C SER A 54 6.83 -3.07 3.36
N THR A 55 6.18 -1.95 3.70
CA THR A 55 5.15 -1.91 4.75
C THR A 55 4.03 -2.89 4.44
N GLY A 56 3.47 -2.89 3.23
CA GLY A 56 2.44 -3.85 2.83
C GLY A 56 2.90 -5.32 2.95
N HIS A 57 4.11 -5.64 2.48
CA HIS A 57 4.67 -6.99 2.58
C HIS A 57 4.84 -7.46 4.03
N PHE A 58 5.56 -6.71 4.85
CA PHE A 58 5.84 -7.11 6.23
C PHE A 58 4.62 -6.99 7.15
N GLN A 59 3.79 -5.97 6.95
CA GLN A 59 2.71 -5.68 7.88
C GLN A 59 1.38 -6.35 7.53
N VAL A 60 1.11 -6.61 6.25
CA VAL A 60 -0.16 -7.21 5.83
C VAL A 60 0.00 -8.71 5.61
N LEU A 61 1.02 -9.13 4.87
CA LEU A 61 1.18 -10.54 4.53
C LEU A 61 1.66 -11.40 5.72
N GLU A 62 2.56 -10.89 6.56
CA GLU A 62 3.04 -11.67 7.73
C GLU A 62 2.08 -11.64 8.92
N ARG A 63 1.32 -10.54 9.08
CA ARG A 63 0.49 -10.32 10.28
C ARG A 63 -0.93 -10.84 10.13
N PHE A 64 -1.40 -11.03 8.91
CA PHE A 64 -2.74 -11.52 8.59
C PHE A 64 -2.67 -12.77 7.73
N THR A 65 -3.84 -13.34 7.42
CA THR A 65 -3.97 -14.53 6.59
C THR A 65 -4.63 -14.16 5.26
N PRO A 66 -3.90 -13.54 4.32
CA PRO A 66 -4.43 -13.22 2.99
C PRO A 66 -4.76 -14.50 2.21
N THR A 67 -5.65 -14.40 1.23
CA THR A 67 -5.89 -15.51 0.28
C THR A 67 -4.77 -15.57 -0.75
N LEU A 68 -4.64 -16.70 -1.46
CA LEU A 68 -3.62 -16.86 -2.50
C LEU A 68 -3.75 -15.81 -3.60
N ASP A 69 -4.98 -15.45 -3.99
CA ASP A 69 -5.24 -14.41 -4.99
C ASP A 69 -4.74 -13.03 -4.52
N GLN A 70 -4.88 -12.74 -3.22
CA GLN A 70 -4.40 -11.49 -2.63
C GLN A 70 -2.88 -11.45 -2.57
N VAL A 71 -2.23 -12.57 -2.21
CA VAL A 71 -0.75 -12.67 -2.26
C VAL A 71 -0.25 -12.47 -3.70
N ALA A 72 -0.91 -13.09 -4.68
CA ALA A 72 -0.55 -12.92 -6.09
C ALA A 72 -0.71 -11.46 -6.56
N ALA A 73 -1.77 -10.77 -6.13
CA ALA A 73 -1.97 -9.36 -6.42
C ALA A 73 -0.86 -8.48 -5.81
N PHE A 74 -0.45 -8.73 -4.56
CA PHE A 74 0.65 -8.00 -3.92
C PHE A 74 1.97 -8.16 -4.68
N GLU A 75 2.32 -9.40 -5.05
CA GLU A 75 3.54 -9.70 -5.79
C GLU A 75 3.54 -9.06 -7.19
N ALA A 76 2.40 -9.13 -7.90
CA ALA A 76 2.25 -8.54 -9.22
C ALA A 76 2.43 -7.01 -9.18
N THR A 77 1.77 -6.32 -8.25
CA THR A 77 1.92 -4.86 -8.09
C THR A 77 3.33 -4.50 -7.61
N THR A 78 3.92 -5.28 -6.70
CA THR A 78 5.30 -5.04 -6.22
C THR A 78 6.29 -5.09 -7.37
N ARG A 79 6.21 -6.10 -8.23
CA ARG A 79 7.09 -6.21 -9.39
C ARG A 79 6.99 -5.01 -10.31
N GLN A 80 5.77 -4.60 -10.66
CA GLN A 80 5.56 -3.45 -11.54
C GLN A 80 6.05 -2.14 -10.92
N ALA A 81 5.82 -1.95 -9.63
CA ALA A 81 6.29 -0.79 -8.90
C ALA A 81 7.82 -0.74 -8.80
N LEU A 82 8.49 -1.87 -8.58
CA LEU A 82 9.96 -1.94 -8.57
C LEU A 82 10.54 -1.68 -9.97
N THR A 83 9.93 -2.23 -11.04
CA THR A 83 10.34 -1.91 -12.41
C THR A 83 10.26 -0.41 -12.70
N PHE A 84 9.20 0.27 -12.25
CA PHE A 84 9.12 1.73 -12.34
C PHE A 84 10.26 2.42 -11.58
N CYS A 85 10.55 1.98 -10.34
CA CYS A 85 11.63 2.54 -9.55
C CYS A 85 13.01 2.34 -10.18
N ASP A 86 13.26 1.18 -10.79
CA ASP A 86 14.52 0.88 -11.47
C ASP A 86 14.70 1.78 -12.71
N GLU A 87 13.62 2.01 -13.46
CA GLU A 87 13.65 2.83 -14.68
C GLU A 87 13.81 4.33 -14.37
N PHE A 88 13.11 4.86 -13.37
CA PHE A 88 12.98 6.31 -13.17
C PHE A 88 13.54 6.83 -11.83
N GLY A 89 13.84 5.97 -10.87
CA GLY A 89 14.24 6.36 -9.51
C GLY A 89 15.67 6.89 -9.37
N ASN A 90 16.52 6.72 -10.39
CA ASN A 90 17.96 7.03 -10.35
C ASN A 90 18.30 8.54 -10.34
N GLY A 91 17.30 9.42 -10.41
CA GLY A 91 17.50 10.88 -10.37
C GLY A 91 17.92 11.51 -11.69
N THR A 92 17.94 10.73 -12.77
CA THR A 92 18.20 11.23 -14.13
C THR A 92 16.92 11.84 -14.70
N ALA A 93 17.03 13.00 -15.34
CA ALA A 93 15.90 13.59 -16.06
C ALA A 93 15.48 12.66 -17.22
N ALA A 94 14.24 12.16 -17.14
CA ALA A 94 13.60 11.39 -18.20
C ALA A 94 12.71 12.31 -19.05
N ASP A 95 12.35 11.85 -20.26
CA ASP A 95 11.29 12.47 -21.04
C ASP A 95 10.00 12.51 -20.20
N THR A 96 9.46 13.71 -19.97
CA THR A 96 8.29 13.94 -19.11
C THR A 96 7.04 13.22 -19.64
N ARG A 97 6.93 12.97 -20.96
CA ARG A 97 5.83 12.20 -21.54
C ARG A 97 5.95 10.72 -21.24
N VAL A 98 7.17 10.19 -21.32
CA VAL A 98 7.46 8.78 -20.99
C VAL A 98 7.21 8.53 -19.50
N LEU A 99 7.70 9.45 -18.65
CA LEU A 99 7.47 9.42 -17.21
C LEU A 99 5.97 9.49 -16.88
N LYS A 100 5.22 10.39 -17.53
CA LYS A 100 3.76 10.51 -17.33
C LYS A 100 3.03 9.21 -17.64
N ALA A 101 3.30 8.62 -18.81
CA ALA A 101 2.66 7.38 -19.23
C ALA A 101 3.02 6.21 -18.28
N ALA A 102 4.25 6.15 -17.78
CA ALA A 102 4.66 5.16 -16.79
C ALA A 102 3.97 5.37 -15.43
N LEU A 103 3.85 6.63 -15.00
CA LEU A 103 3.18 6.99 -13.76
C LEU A 103 1.69 6.65 -13.79
N GLU A 104 1.00 6.94 -14.90
CA GLU A 104 -0.42 6.58 -15.08
C GLU A 104 -0.65 5.06 -14.99
N ARG A 105 0.23 4.26 -15.63
CA ARG A 105 0.18 2.79 -15.51
C ARG A 105 0.41 2.33 -14.08
N LEU A 106 1.36 2.95 -13.37
CA LEU A 106 1.66 2.61 -11.98
C LEU A 106 0.47 2.92 -11.06
N VAL A 107 -0.19 4.06 -11.23
CA VAL A 107 -1.38 4.42 -10.43
C VAL A 107 -2.49 3.38 -10.61
N PHE A 108 -2.70 2.91 -11.84
CA PHE A 108 -3.71 1.90 -12.15
C PHE A 108 -3.49 0.55 -11.44
N VAL A 109 -2.26 0.26 -11.00
CA VAL A 109 -1.96 -0.99 -10.25
C VAL A 109 -1.76 -0.78 -8.75
N ILE A 110 -1.43 0.44 -8.32
CA ILE A 110 -1.29 0.79 -6.91
C ILE A 110 -2.65 0.96 -6.24
N ASP A 111 -3.61 1.58 -6.93
CA ASP A 111 -4.95 1.85 -6.39
C ASP A 111 -5.69 0.54 -6.04
N PRO A 112 -5.81 -0.46 -6.94
CA PRO A 112 -6.40 -1.75 -6.59
C PRO A 112 -5.66 -2.50 -5.47
N ARG A 113 -4.34 -2.30 -5.34
CA ARG A 113 -3.59 -2.89 -4.23
C ARG A 113 -4.02 -2.30 -2.88
N MET A 114 -4.28 -0.99 -2.81
CA MET A 114 -4.77 -0.35 -1.59
C MET A 114 -6.11 -0.94 -1.16
N ASP A 115 -7.02 -1.19 -2.12
CA ASP A 115 -8.30 -1.84 -1.84
C ASP A 115 -8.10 -3.27 -1.26
N VAL A 116 -7.19 -4.05 -1.84
CA VAL A 116 -6.88 -5.39 -1.33
C VAL A 116 -6.28 -5.33 0.08
N GLU A 117 -5.38 -4.37 0.35
CA GLU A 117 -4.82 -4.12 1.68
C GLU A 117 -5.92 -3.83 2.70
N ASP A 118 -6.87 -2.95 2.35
CA ASP A 118 -8.03 -2.63 3.18
C ASP A 118 -8.93 -3.86 3.43
N GLU A 119 -9.22 -4.65 2.41
CA GLU A 119 -10.01 -5.88 2.55
C GLU A 119 -9.37 -6.90 3.50
N VAL A 120 -8.05 -7.07 3.43
CA VAL A 120 -7.31 -7.98 4.33
C VAL A 120 -7.41 -7.50 5.78
N ILE A 121 -7.20 -6.19 6.00
CA ILE A 121 -7.25 -5.58 7.34
C ILE A 121 -8.67 -5.70 7.92
N GLN A 122 -9.71 -5.34 7.14
CA GLN A 122 -11.10 -5.41 7.59
C GLN A 122 -11.50 -6.84 7.99
N ARG A 123 -11.12 -7.84 7.20
CA ARG A 123 -11.39 -9.25 7.50
C ARG A 123 -10.73 -9.68 8.81
N ALA A 124 -9.49 -9.25 9.05
CA ALA A 124 -8.79 -9.54 10.28
C ALA A 124 -9.47 -8.91 11.51
N VAL A 125 -9.97 -7.68 11.39
CA VAL A 125 -10.74 -7.00 12.46
C VAL A 125 -12.02 -7.78 12.78
N VAL A 126 -12.78 -8.18 11.76
CA VAL A 126 -14.04 -8.94 11.94
C VAL A 126 -13.80 -10.31 12.59
N VAL A 127 -12.76 -11.05 12.15
CA VAL A 127 -12.39 -12.34 12.76
C VAL A 127 -11.96 -12.14 14.22
N GLY A 128 -11.19 -11.09 14.51
CA GLY A 128 -10.80 -10.74 15.88
C GLY A 128 -12.00 -10.43 16.79
N GLN A 129 -13.03 -9.77 16.27
CA GLN A 129 -14.27 -9.48 17.01
C GLN A 129 -15.12 -10.74 17.25
N LYS A 130 -15.31 -11.59 16.24
CA LYS A 130 -16.05 -12.86 16.38
C LYS A 130 -15.43 -13.79 17.41
N ARG A 131 -14.10 -13.92 17.44
CA ARG A 131 -13.36 -14.72 18.44
C ARG A 131 -13.54 -14.20 19.87
N ARG A 132 -13.73 -12.89 20.05
CA ARG A 132 -14.01 -12.31 21.37
C ARG A 132 -15.43 -12.60 21.81
N GLN A 133 -16.43 -12.38 20.96
CA GLN A 133 -17.83 -12.69 21.29
C GLN A 133 -18.03 -14.17 21.65
N SER A 134 -17.36 -15.08 20.95
CA SER A 134 -17.42 -16.52 21.26
C SER A 134 -16.70 -16.92 22.55
N ARG A 135 -15.70 -16.15 23.03
CA ARG A 135 -15.08 -16.34 24.35
C ARG A 135 -15.93 -15.84 25.52
N PHE A 136 -16.92 -14.98 25.27
CA PHE A 136 -17.79 -14.41 26.31
C PHE A 136 -19.18 -15.08 26.36
N LEU A 137 -19.44 -16.11 25.56
CA LEU A 137 -20.63 -16.94 25.71
C LEU A 137 -20.48 -17.79 26.99
N PRO A 138 -21.39 -17.67 27.98
CA PRO A 138 -21.34 -18.51 29.16
C PRO A 138 -21.53 -19.98 28.73
N LEU A 139 -20.70 -20.87 29.27
CA LEU A 139 -20.92 -22.32 29.19
C LEU A 139 -22.32 -22.59 29.72
N GLN A 140 -23.25 -22.96 28.84
CA GLN A 140 -24.56 -23.42 29.29
C GLN A 140 -24.32 -24.67 30.15
N PRO A 141 -24.87 -24.73 31.38
CA PRO A 141 -24.73 -25.91 32.20
C PRO A 141 -25.33 -27.10 31.45
N ALA A 142 -24.56 -28.18 31.36
CA ALA A 142 -25.01 -29.43 30.78
C ALA A 142 -26.33 -29.83 31.45
N ARG A 143 -27.40 -29.92 30.66
CA ARG A 143 -28.68 -30.45 31.15
C ARG A 143 -28.44 -31.90 31.57
N ALA A 144 -28.59 -32.15 32.88
CA ALA A 144 -28.64 -33.47 33.48
C ALA A 144 -29.94 -34.20 33.11
#